data_AF-A0A6N2C9P1-F1
#
_entry.id   AF-A0A6N2C9P1-F1
#
_cell.length_a   1.000
_cell.length_b   1.000
_cell.length_c   1.000
_cell.angle_alpha   90.00
_cell.angle_beta   90.00
_cell.angle_gamma   90.00
#
_symmetry.space_group_name_H-M   'P 1'
#
loop_
_entity.id
_entity.type
_entity.pdbx_description
1 polymer ?
#
loop_
_entity_poly.entity_id
_entity_poly.type
_entity_poly.pdbx_seq_one_letter_code
_entity_poly.pdbx_strand_id
1 'polypeptide(L)'
;MEELDCVDEFYFSVLFDYEEPLFPISDKMYAEELQLQEALYSAATVSVYNEFKRVKRESSGTFCSICTNNKLANEMFAAGDCSHSFCVNCVTKYVTRKIVQENVSVIKCPDIACKAIIKPKFWREIVPKQVLDELGKNTLFLGSIKLHCPY
;
A
#
# COMPACT_ATOMS: atom_id res chain seq x y z
N MET A 1 -15.55 -44.17 -58.94
CA MET A 1 -15.74 -43.08 -57.99
C MET A 1 -14.34 -42.65 -57.60
N GLU A 2 -13.66 -41.99 -58.54
CA GLU A 2 -13.61 -40.51 -58.72
C GLU A 2 -12.49 -39.95 -57.82
N GLU A 3 -11.33 -39.64 -58.42
CA GLU A 3 -10.84 -38.29 -58.81
C GLU A 3 -10.02 -37.66 -57.66
N LEU A 4 -8.68 -37.55 -57.75
CA LEU A 4 -7.84 -36.50 -58.37
C LEU A 4 -7.88 -35.12 -57.66
N ASP A 5 -6.67 -34.63 -57.33
CA ASP A 5 -6.23 -33.28 -56.94
C ASP A 5 -6.67 -32.72 -55.57
N CYS A 6 -5.80 -32.11 -54.76
CA CYS A 6 -4.57 -31.36 -55.02
C CYS A 6 -3.53 -31.72 -53.95
N VAL A 7 -2.39 -32.29 -54.36
CA VAL A 7 -1.20 -32.32 -53.49
C VAL A 7 -0.84 -30.86 -53.26
N ASP A 8 -0.86 -30.44 -52.01
CA ASP A 8 -0.63 -29.05 -51.63
C ASP A 8 0.77 -28.63 -52.12
N GLU A 9 0.79 -27.95 -53.26
CA GLU A 9 1.98 -27.40 -53.92
C GLU A 9 2.67 -26.35 -53.01
N PHE A 10 1.99 -25.92 -51.94
CA PHE A 10 2.56 -25.14 -50.86
C PHE A 10 3.40 -25.98 -49.89
N TYR A 11 3.05 -27.24 -49.63
CA TYR A 11 3.80 -28.11 -48.71
C TYR A 11 5.15 -28.53 -49.29
N PHE A 12 5.21 -28.73 -50.61
CA PHE A 12 6.46 -29.11 -51.28
C PHE A 12 7.40 -27.91 -51.50
N SER A 13 6.86 -26.69 -51.63
CA SER A 13 7.66 -25.46 -51.76
C SER A 13 8.35 -25.02 -50.45
N VAL A 14 7.84 -25.43 -49.29
CA VAL A 14 8.49 -25.14 -47.99
C VAL A 14 9.69 -26.05 -47.73
N LEU A 15 9.78 -27.21 -48.39
CA LEU A 15 10.82 -28.21 -48.12
C LEU A 15 12.05 -28.14 -49.02
N PHE A 16 12.07 -27.27 -50.05
CA PHE A 16 13.13 -27.27 -51.05
C PHE A 16 13.86 -25.94 -51.31
N ASP A 17 13.58 -24.85 -50.59
CA ASP A 17 14.24 -23.55 -50.85
C ASP A 17 14.94 -22.87 -49.66
N TYR A 18 15.26 -23.59 -48.57
CA TYR A 18 16.25 -23.09 -47.60
C TYR A 18 17.23 -24.20 -47.19
N GLU A 19 18.20 -24.44 -48.07
CA GLU A 19 19.47 -25.05 -47.72
C GLU A 19 20.36 -23.99 -47.03
N GLU A 20 19.97 -23.53 -45.84
CA GLU A 20 20.88 -22.92 -44.88
C GLU A 20 20.51 -23.43 -43.48
N PRO A 21 21.44 -24.06 -42.74
CA PRO A 21 21.19 -24.40 -41.34
C PRO A 21 20.90 -23.10 -40.60
N LEU A 22 19.65 -22.94 -40.14
CA LEU A 22 19.28 -21.93 -39.15
C LEU A 22 20.33 -21.99 -38.05
N PHE A 23 21.19 -20.98 -38.03
CA PHE A 23 22.52 -20.91 -37.45
C PHE A 23 22.74 -21.86 -36.27
N PRO A 24 23.88 -22.58 -36.18
CA PRO A 24 24.25 -23.16 -34.89
C PRO A 24 24.22 -22.02 -33.88
N ILE A 25 23.39 -22.13 -32.84
CA ILE A 25 23.34 -21.17 -31.74
C ILE A 25 24.76 -21.09 -31.22
N SER A 26 25.50 -20.08 -31.65
CA SER A 26 26.88 -19.93 -31.26
C SER A 26 26.84 -19.49 -29.81
N ASP A 27 27.56 -20.21 -28.93
CA ASP A 27 27.59 -19.94 -27.49
C ASP A 27 27.82 -18.45 -27.17
N LYS A 28 28.52 -17.72 -28.06
CA LYS A 28 28.71 -16.27 -27.99
C LYS A 28 27.41 -15.47 -28.04
N MET A 29 26.47 -15.81 -28.93
CA MET A 29 25.21 -15.08 -29.11
C MET A 29 24.29 -15.29 -27.90
N TYR A 30 24.30 -16.51 -27.33
CA TYR A 30 23.58 -16.82 -26.11
C TYR A 30 24.20 -16.14 -24.88
N ALA A 31 25.53 -16.10 -24.80
CA ALA A 31 26.24 -15.41 -23.73
C ALA A 31 26.01 -13.89 -23.76
N GLU A 32 25.98 -13.26 -24.93
CA GLU A 32 25.67 -11.84 -25.09
C GLU A 32 24.22 -11.51 -24.70
N GLU A 33 23.25 -12.35 -25.11
CA GLU A 33 21.85 -12.21 -24.70
C GLU A 33 21.70 -12.31 -23.17
N LEU A 34 22.41 -13.25 -22.54
CA LEU A 34 22.40 -13.39 -21.09
C LEU A 34 22.96 -12.15 -20.40
N GLN A 35 24.07 -11.59 -20.92
CA GLN A 35 24.66 -10.35 -20.38
C GLN A 35 23.72 -9.14 -20.52
N LEU A 36 22.97 -9.05 -21.62
CA LEU A 36 21.97 -8.00 -21.81
C LEU A 36 20.84 -8.12 -20.78
N GLN A 37 20.34 -9.34 -20.55
CA GLN A 37 19.30 -9.61 -19.56
C GLN A 37 19.77 -9.28 -18.13
N GLU A 38 21.00 -9.66 -17.77
CA GLU A 38 21.61 -9.31 -16.48
C GLU A 38 21.77 -7.79 -16.31
N ALA A 39 22.26 -7.10 -17.34
CA ALA A 39 22.41 -5.65 -17.34
C ALA A 39 21.07 -4.93 -17.18
N LEU A 40 20.02 -5.37 -17.88
CA LEU A 40 18.67 -4.82 -17.77
C LEU A 40 18.09 -5.03 -16.37
N TYR A 41 18.26 -6.22 -15.78
CA TYR A 41 17.81 -6.49 -14.42
C TYR A 41 18.55 -5.60 -13.41
N SER A 42 19.87 -5.45 -13.57
CA SER A 42 20.67 -4.56 -12.73
C SER A 42 20.22 -3.09 -12.85
N ALA A 43 19.91 -2.60 -14.06
CA ALA A 43 19.43 -1.24 -14.29
C ALA A 43 18.03 -1.00 -13.72
N ALA A 44 17.15 -2.01 -13.79
CA ALA A 44 15.83 -1.98 -13.18
C ALA A 44 15.94 -1.96 -11.64
N THR A 45 16.82 -2.79 -11.05
CA THR A 45 17.03 -2.75 -9.59
C THR A 45 17.64 -1.43 -9.12
N VAL A 46 18.58 -0.83 -9.87
CA VAL A 46 19.12 0.51 -9.56
C VAL A 46 18.04 1.58 -9.67
N SER A 47 17.13 1.49 -10.63
CA SER A 47 15.99 2.41 -10.76
C SER A 47 15.04 2.29 -9.57
N VAL A 48 14.70 1.07 -9.17
CA VAL A 48 13.89 0.78 -7.98
C VAL A 48 14.60 1.30 -6.71
N TYR A 49 15.90 1.04 -6.54
CA TYR A 49 16.68 1.55 -5.40
C TYR A 49 16.83 3.09 -5.42
N ASN A 50 16.88 3.73 -6.59
CA ASN A 50 16.90 5.18 -6.72
C ASN A 50 15.54 5.82 -6.46
N GLU A 51 14.42 5.17 -6.79
CA GLU A 51 13.09 5.60 -6.35
C GLU A 51 12.99 5.55 -4.81
N PHE A 52 13.50 4.50 -4.16
CA PHE A 52 13.52 4.41 -2.69
C PHE A 52 14.47 5.41 -2.01
N LYS A 53 15.57 5.81 -2.65
CA LYS A 53 16.52 6.81 -2.10
C LYS A 53 16.16 8.26 -2.43
N ARG A 54 15.44 8.54 -3.52
CA ARG A 54 14.98 9.91 -3.85
C ARG A 54 13.86 10.41 -2.94
N VAL A 55 13.25 9.53 -2.13
CA VAL A 55 12.36 9.90 -1.01
C VAL A 55 13.13 10.28 0.26
N LYS A 56 14.47 10.11 0.28
CA LYS A 56 15.29 10.40 1.46
C LYS A 56 16.32 11.49 1.17
N ARG A 57 15.86 12.74 1.12
CA ARG A 57 16.52 13.91 1.72
C ARG A 57 15.60 15.12 1.55
N GLU A 58 15.31 15.75 2.69
CA GLU A 58 14.45 16.93 2.87
C GLU A 58 12.94 16.66 2.87
N SER A 59 12.46 16.00 3.93
CA SER A 59 11.10 16.26 4.40
C SER A 59 11.17 16.76 5.83
N SER A 60 10.55 17.90 6.08
CA SER A 60 10.24 18.44 7.41
C SER A 60 9.26 17.49 8.12
N GLY A 61 9.73 16.30 8.45
CA GLY A 61 8.97 15.32 9.20
C GLY A 61 8.91 15.71 10.68
N THR A 62 7.80 15.38 11.32
CA THR A 62 7.62 15.54 12.77
C THR A 62 7.77 14.18 13.44
N PHE A 63 8.35 14.16 14.63
CA PHE A 63 8.55 12.93 15.39
C PHE A 63 7.27 12.51 16.14
N CYS A 64 6.93 11.23 16.09
CA CYS A 64 5.86 10.66 16.91
C CYS A 64 6.39 10.26 18.29
N SER A 65 5.80 10.78 19.36
CA SER A 65 6.22 10.49 20.74
C SER A 65 5.94 9.05 21.20
N ILE A 66 5.09 8.29 20.49
CA ILE A 66 4.75 6.90 20.86
C ILE A 66 5.65 5.88 20.17
N CYS A 67 5.79 5.96 18.84
CA CYS A 67 6.57 4.98 18.07
C CYS A 67 7.98 5.46 17.71
N THR A 68 8.35 6.66 18.15
CA THR A 68 9.69 7.23 18.00
C THR A 68 10.21 7.24 16.56
N ASN A 69 9.30 7.38 15.60
CA ASN A 69 9.61 7.41 14.17
C ASN A 69 9.33 8.79 13.60
N ASN A 70 10.13 9.18 12.60
CA ASN A 70 9.88 10.38 11.82
C ASN A 70 8.69 10.16 10.89
N LYS A 71 7.82 11.16 10.79
CA LYS A 71 6.55 11.07 10.08
C LYS A 71 6.30 12.32 9.25
N LEU A 72 5.81 12.12 8.04
CA LEU A 72 5.39 13.24 7.20
C LEU A 72 4.19 13.95 7.84
N ALA A 73 4.00 15.23 7.52
CA ALA A 73 2.92 16.04 8.11
C ALA A 73 1.53 15.40 7.93
N ASN A 74 1.29 14.71 6.80
CA ASN A 74 0.03 14.00 6.53
C ASN A 74 -0.12 12.67 7.31
N GLU A 75 0.97 12.12 7.85
CA GLU A 75 0.94 10.95 8.72
C GLU A 75 0.76 11.32 10.19
N MET A 76 0.81 12.62 10.51
CA MET A 76 0.66 13.15 11.86
C MET A 76 -0.80 13.49 12.17
N PHE A 77 -1.19 13.20 13.41
CA PHE A 77 -2.54 13.44 13.89
C PHE A 77 -2.68 14.89 14.38
N ALA A 78 -3.42 15.70 13.63
CA ALA A 78 -3.63 17.12 13.92
C ALA A 78 -5.01 17.35 14.58
N ALA A 79 -5.13 17.05 15.88
CA ALA A 79 -6.46 16.97 16.49
C ALA A 79 -6.54 17.16 18.02
N GLY A 80 -5.47 17.69 18.64
CA GLY A 80 -5.45 17.99 20.07
C GLY A 80 -5.32 19.48 20.37
N ASP A 81 -5.91 19.92 21.47
CA ASP A 81 -5.70 21.25 22.04
C ASP A 81 -4.37 21.30 22.85
N CYS A 82 -3.34 20.55 22.43
CA CYS A 82 -2.03 20.44 23.07
C CYS A 82 -0.90 20.26 22.05
N SER A 83 0.35 20.48 22.46
CA SER A 83 1.55 20.40 21.61
C SER A 83 2.10 18.98 21.39
N HIS A 84 1.41 17.94 21.86
CA HIS A 84 1.87 16.56 21.73
C HIS A 84 1.60 16.01 20.33
N SER A 85 2.63 15.38 19.77
CA SER A 85 2.65 14.96 18.37
C SER A 85 2.66 13.44 18.27
N PHE A 86 1.64 12.90 17.62
CA PHE A 86 1.45 11.46 17.43
C PHE A 86 1.10 11.18 15.98
N CYS A 87 1.56 10.04 15.44
CA CYS A 87 1.13 9.61 14.12
C CYS A 87 -0.28 9.02 14.16
N VAL A 88 -1.00 9.11 13.04
CA VAL A 88 -2.36 8.59 12.89
C VAL A 88 -2.44 7.14 13.35
N ASN A 89 -1.51 6.28 12.93
CA ASN A 89 -1.48 4.86 13.30
C ASN A 89 -1.41 4.62 14.82
N CYS A 90 -0.59 5.40 15.53
CA CYS A 90 -0.48 5.27 16.98
C CYS A 90 -1.76 5.73 17.68
N VAL A 91 -2.35 6.83 17.22
CA VAL A 91 -3.61 7.35 17.77
C VAL A 91 -4.75 6.38 17.50
N THR A 92 -4.88 5.83 16.29
CA THR A 92 -5.90 4.83 15.97
C THR A 92 -5.81 3.62 16.90
N LYS A 93 -4.61 3.05 17.07
CA LYS A 93 -4.41 1.90 17.97
C LYS A 93 -4.79 2.23 19.41
N TYR A 94 -4.38 3.40 19.89
CA TYR A 94 -4.68 3.88 21.23
C TYR A 94 -6.20 4.06 21.43
N VAL A 95 -6.86 4.79 20.54
CA VAL A 95 -8.32 5.04 20.60
C VAL A 95 -9.08 3.71 20.56
N THR A 96 -8.74 2.83 19.62
CA THR A 96 -9.41 1.53 19.48
C THR A 96 -9.29 0.72 20.76
N ARG A 97 -8.08 0.63 21.36
CA ARG A 97 -7.92 -0.04 22.66
C ARG A 97 -8.75 0.61 23.75
N LYS A 98 -8.73 1.93 23.83
CA LYS A 98 -9.44 2.69 24.86
C LYS A 98 -10.95 2.46 24.79
N ILE A 99 -11.52 2.47 23.59
CA ILE A 99 -12.95 2.21 23.37
C ILE A 99 -13.30 0.77 23.72
N VAL A 100 -12.55 -0.20 23.20
CA VAL A 100 -12.86 -1.64 23.38
C VAL A 100 -12.67 -2.08 24.84
N GLN A 101 -11.63 -1.58 25.53
CA GLN A 101 -11.29 -2.04 26.88
C GLN A 101 -12.00 -1.25 27.98
N GLU A 102 -12.18 0.06 27.81
CA GLU A 102 -12.70 0.93 28.87
C GLU A 102 -14.12 1.43 28.60
N ASN A 103 -14.68 1.16 27.41
CA ASN A 103 -16.03 1.59 27.01
C ASN A 103 -16.26 3.11 27.19
N VAL A 104 -15.22 3.91 26.92
CA VAL A 104 -15.25 5.37 27.09
C VAL A 104 -15.52 6.10 25.78
N SER A 105 -16.36 7.14 25.84
CA SER A 105 -16.65 8.04 24.72
C SER A 105 -15.79 9.31 24.72
N VAL A 106 -15.11 9.59 25.83
CA VAL A 106 -14.21 10.74 26.00
C VAL A 106 -12.77 10.25 25.97
N ILE A 107 -12.08 10.50 24.86
CA ILE A 107 -10.69 10.08 24.66
C ILE A 107 -9.75 11.23 25.00
N LYS A 108 -8.87 11.03 25.98
CA LYS A 108 -7.82 11.98 26.34
C LYS A 108 -6.57 11.79 25.49
N CYS A 109 -5.72 12.81 25.43
CA CYS A 109 -4.37 12.74 24.89
C CYS A 109 -3.64 11.47 25.39
N PRO A 110 -2.89 10.75 24.52
CA PRO A 110 -2.08 9.61 24.93
C PRO A 110 -1.01 9.94 25.97
N ASP A 111 -0.59 11.21 26.05
CA ASP A 111 0.31 11.66 27.10
C ASP A 111 -0.41 11.70 28.46
N ILE A 112 0.13 10.96 29.43
CA ILE A 112 -0.50 10.70 30.74
C ILE A 112 -0.65 11.99 31.57
N ALA A 113 0.27 12.95 31.43
CA ALA A 113 0.22 14.21 32.14
C ALA A 113 -0.70 15.23 31.46
N CYS A 114 -1.10 14.96 30.21
CA CYS A 114 -1.92 15.86 29.41
C CYS A 114 -3.43 15.63 29.65
N LYS A 115 -4.15 16.71 29.92
CA LYS A 115 -5.61 16.69 30.13
C LYS A 115 -6.42 17.02 28.87
N ALA A 116 -5.76 17.26 27.74
CA ALA A 116 -6.43 17.60 26.48
C ALA A 116 -7.31 16.45 25.99
N ILE A 117 -8.46 16.78 25.43
CA ILE A 117 -9.44 15.82 24.89
C ILE A 117 -9.31 15.78 23.38
N ILE A 118 -9.24 14.57 22.82
CA ILE A 118 -9.31 14.37 21.38
C ILE A 118 -10.78 14.42 20.96
N LYS A 119 -11.12 15.42 20.14
CA LYS A 119 -12.53 15.63 19.74
C LYS A 119 -13.06 14.41 18.97
N PRO A 120 -14.31 13.96 19.25
CA PRO A 120 -14.88 12.77 18.63
C PRO A 120 -14.84 12.73 17.11
N LYS A 121 -14.99 13.88 16.45
CA LYS A 121 -14.90 13.98 15.00
C LYS A 121 -13.62 13.37 14.42
N PHE A 122 -12.49 13.55 15.08
CA PHE A 122 -11.19 13.15 14.53
C PHE A 122 -10.92 11.66 14.65
N TRP A 123 -11.35 11.04 15.76
CA TRP A 123 -11.11 9.62 15.94
C TRP A 123 -12.23 8.74 15.37
N ARG A 124 -13.42 9.27 15.09
CA ARG A 124 -14.47 8.53 14.39
C ARG A 124 -14.13 8.21 12.94
N GLU A 125 -13.31 9.04 12.29
CA GLU A 125 -12.87 8.81 10.90
C GLU A 125 -11.83 7.69 10.81
N ILE A 126 -11.02 7.51 11.85
CA ILE A 126 -9.90 6.55 11.85
C ILE A 126 -10.26 5.22 12.50
N VAL A 127 -11.35 5.15 13.28
CA VAL A 127 -11.80 3.93 13.97
C VAL A 127 -12.81 3.18 13.10
N PRO A 128 -12.64 1.85 12.91
CA PRO A 128 -13.59 1.03 12.15
C PRO A 128 -15.01 1.10 12.73
N LYS A 129 -16.01 1.14 11.84
CA LYS A 129 -17.44 1.23 12.21
C LYS A 129 -17.88 0.14 13.20
N GLN A 130 -17.36 -1.07 13.06
CA GLN A 130 -17.64 -2.20 13.95
C GLN A 130 -17.35 -1.87 15.43
N VAL A 131 -16.24 -1.18 15.70
CA VAL A 131 -15.84 -0.77 17.06
C VAL A 131 -16.75 0.34 17.58
N LEU A 132 -17.24 1.21 16.70
CA LEU A 132 -18.20 2.27 17.07
C LEU A 132 -19.59 1.70 17.38
N ASP A 133 -20.02 0.67 16.66
CA ASP A 133 -21.31 0.02 16.86
C ASP A 133 -21.35 -0.72 18.21
N GLU A 134 -20.23 -1.31 18.64
CA GLU A 134 -20.10 -1.92 19.98
C GLU A 134 -20.18 -0.86 21.10
N LEU A 135 -19.56 0.31 20.91
CA LEU A 135 -19.66 1.43 21.84
C LEU A 135 -21.11 1.98 21.91
N GLY A 136 -21.78 2.10 20.76
CA GLY A 136 -23.15 2.60 20.66
C GLY A 136 -24.20 1.69 21.29
N LYS A 137 -23.94 0.38 21.39
CA LYS A 137 -24.82 -0.57 22.08
C LYS A 137 -24.72 -0.47 23.61
N ASN A 138 -23.54 -0.12 24.13
CA ASN A 138 -23.24 -0.16 25.56
C ASN A 138 -23.26 1.22 26.24
N THR A 139 -23.38 2.32 25.49
CA THR A 139 -23.42 3.68 26.04
C THR A 139 -24.65 4.43 25.53
N LEU A 140 -25.49 4.92 26.45
CA LEU A 140 -26.56 5.86 26.13
C LEU A 140 -25.90 7.16 25.64
N PHE A 141 -25.77 7.25 24.33
CA PHE A 141 -25.11 8.35 23.65
C PHE A 141 -25.89 9.66 23.91
N LEU A 142 -25.36 10.52 24.78
CA LEU A 142 -25.81 11.91 24.85
C LEU A 142 -25.45 12.59 23.52
N GLY A 143 -26.42 12.65 22.62
CA GLY A 143 -26.39 13.52 21.45
C GLY A 143 -26.20 12.83 20.11
N SER A 144 -27.24 12.11 19.66
CA SER A 144 -27.60 12.04 18.23
C SER A 144 -26.68 11.23 17.31
N ILE A 145 -26.65 9.92 17.49
CA ILE A 145 -26.39 9.00 16.36
C ILE A 145 -27.73 8.80 15.64
N LYS A 146 -28.06 9.69 14.70
CA LYS A 146 -29.02 9.38 13.63
C LYS A 146 -28.23 8.69 12.53
N LEU A 147 -28.11 7.37 12.59
CA LEU A 147 -27.77 6.60 11.40
C LEU A 147 -28.98 6.70 10.48
N HIS A 148 -28.89 7.58 9.49
CA HIS A 148 -29.86 7.61 8.41
C HIS A 148 -29.71 6.31 7.63
N CYS A 149 -30.75 5.48 7.64
CA CYS A 149 -30.91 4.35 6.73
C CYS A 149 -31.50 4.90 5.41
N PRO A 150 -30.86 4.69 4.25
CA PRO A 150 -31.53 4.92 2.98
C PRO A 150 -32.24 3.62 2.56
N TYR A 151 -33.58 3.72 2.46
CA TYR A 151 -34.33 3.00 1.43
C TYR A 151 -33.86 3.47 0.05
#